data_AF-A0A1Y3WR07-F1
#
_entry.id   AF-A0A1Y3WR07-F1
#
_cell.length_a   1.000
_cell.length_b   1.000
_cell.length_c   1.000
_cell.angle_alpha   90.00
_cell.angle_beta   90.00
_cell.angle_gamma   90.00
#
_symmetry.space_group_name_H-M   'P 1'
#
loop_
_entity.id
_entity.type
_entity.pdbx_description
1 polymer ?
#
loop_
_entity_poly.entity_id
_entity_poly.type
_entity_poly.pdbx_seq_one_letter_code
_entity_poly.pdbx_strand_id
1 'polypeptide(L)'
;MRLRRPIAFILSAALAASALTGCDSFSGHAAAAANSAQVQQLIEFIADLGLERDLRQALQKGGDLRQALLTLLGLENAVNFNVDGLTSARPGQHAVQVWEVTAQSAEDAAALAASQIRAVLEQLKSSGVTEGRIGMVEVDGKYYVVVDVEVTEENTFEPIRPASDGDDDSEDDTIPGVTVENGLLIVNVADLELSQNTDITAENIIEVINKKAGTSYINSSIKVLNLSGCAGLTIIDNGAFASCTSLTKIILPEGLETIGTSAFAGCEKLTTVTLPSTVSEIGNYAFSLCDNLTEITLPDGLKSIGGVAFAGSGLTKINLSGCTSLKSIGDSAFQNCTSLETVLLPERLAEIGVQAFYGCKSLTSIDLHNTQVKTIGNNAFIECTSLETITLPSTVTEIGGCAFQNCSGLENITFYTVPNTIEREAFKGVKAEDLIIHCPSGKTNDLKEKLKASGLSEDKIAKIHFEDDLTTFTYLLGL
;
A
#
# COMPACT_ATOMS: atom_id res chain seq x y z
N MET A 1 39.01 18.23 20.47
CA MET A 1 37.64 18.69 20.18
C MET A 1 37.51 18.92 18.69
N ARG A 2 36.87 18.00 17.95
CA ARG A 2 36.41 18.27 16.58
C ARG A 2 34.97 17.78 16.53
N LEU A 3 34.04 18.75 16.45
CA LEU A 3 32.61 18.51 16.36
C LEU A 3 32.31 17.70 15.09
N ARG A 4 31.62 16.56 15.26
CA ARG A 4 31.11 15.75 14.15
C ARG A 4 29.64 15.37 14.32
N ARG A 5 28.84 16.15 15.08
CA ARG A 5 27.47 15.74 15.45
C ARG A 5 26.27 16.69 15.28
N PRO A 6 26.34 17.96 14.81
CA PRO A 6 25.10 18.73 14.63
C PRO A 6 24.68 19.06 13.19
N ILE A 7 25.30 18.52 12.14
CA ILE A 7 24.95 18.92 10.76
C ILE A 7 23.54 18.44 10.36
N ALA A 8 23.15 17.22 10.72
CA ALA A 8 21.83 16.66 10.41
C ALA A 8 20.67 17.35 11.15
N PHE A 9 20.92 17.84 12.37
CA PHE A 9 19.93 18.59 13.16
C PHE A 9 19.71 20.01 12.62
N ILE A 10 20.77 20.65 12.11
CA ILE A 10 20.71 21.97 11.49
C ILE A 10 19.97 21.93 10.14
N LEU A 11 20.22 20.91 9.33
CA LEU A 11 19.54 20.70 8.04
C LEU A 11 18.05 20.39 8.21
N SER A 12 17.68 19.57 9.20
CA SER A 12 16.28 19.22 9.48
C SER A 12 15.46 20.41 10.03
N ALA A 13 16.04 21.23 10.92
CA ALA A 13 15.39 22.45 11.40
C ALA A 13 15.22 23.52 10.30
N ALA A 14 16.20 23.66 9.40
CA ALA A 14 16.13 24.60 8.28
C ALA A 14 15.10 24.17 7.21
N LEU A 15 15.00 22.87 6.90
CA LEU A 15 13.98 22.33 6.00
C LEU A 15 12.57 22.50 6.56
N ALA A 16 12.36 22.19 7.84
CA ALA A 16 11.06 22.35 8.51
C ALA A 16 10.60 23.82 8.49
N ALA A 17 11.50 24.79 8.73
CA ALA A 17 11.18 26.21 8.67
C ALA A 17 10.83 26.71 7.24
N SER A 18 11.46 26.14 6.20
CA SER A 18 11.20 26.50 4.80
C SER A 18 9.86 25.94 4.28
N ALA A 19 9.51 24.71 4.68
CA ALA A 19 8.26 24.07 4.29
C ALA A 19 7.02 24.71 4.96
N LEU A 20 7.20 25.27 6.17
CA LEU A 20 6.11 25.88 6.94
C LEU A 20 5.75 27.32 6.53
N THR A 21 6.60 28.03 5.78
CA THR A 21 6.38 29.47 5.52
C THR A 21 6.10 29.87 4.08
N GLY A 22 6.43 29.04 3.08
CA GLY A 22 6.06 29.29 1.67
C GLY A 22 6.38 30.71 1.14
N CYS A 23 7.41 31.38 1.67
CA CYS A 23 7.65 32.80 1.44
C CYS A 23 9.11 33.06 1.04
N ASP A 24 9.31 33.48 -0.21
CA ASP A 24 10.64 33.74 -0.81
C ASP A 24 11.23 35.12 -0.44
N SER A 25 10.64 35.86 0.51
CA SER A 25 11.28 37.07 1.06
C SER A 25 10.64 37.52 2.39
N PHE A 26 11.47 38.07 3.29
CA PHE A 26 10.98 38.77 4.47
C PHE A 26 10.42 40.15 4.07
N SER A 27 9.16 40.19 3.64
CA SER A 27 8.39 41.44 3.62
C SER A 27 7.13 41.30 4.47
N GLY A 28 7.09 42.09 5.57
CA GLY A 28 5.91 42.51 6.35
C GLY A 28 5.04 41.45 7.05
N HIS A 29 4.74 40.32 6.41
CA HIS A 29 3.73 39.36 6.86
C HIS A 29 4.31 38.14 7.60
N ALA A 30 5.64 37.94 7.57
CA ALA A 30 6.32 36.86 8.29
C ALA A 30 6.51 37.10 9.80
N ALA A 31 6.23 38.32 10.30
CA ALA A 31 6.40 38.65 11.71
C ALA A 31 5.40 37.90 12.63
N ALA A 32 4.30 37.37 12.09
CA ALA A 32 3.35 36.55 12.84
C ALA A 32 3.78 35.07 12.95
N ALA A 33 4.62 34.58 12.04
CA ALA A 33 5.19 33.23 12.09
C ALA A 33 6.48 33.15 12.94
N ALA A 34 7.08 34.30 13.27
CA ALA A 34 8.30 34.40 14.06
C ALA A 34 8.15 34.08 15.56
N ASN A 35 6.95 33.73 16.03
CA ASN A 35 6.70 33.23 17.39
C ASN A 35 6.58 31.70 17.48
N SER A 36 6.97 30.97 16.43
CA SER A 36 7.13 29.52 16.52
C SER A 36 8.28 29.20 17.47
N ALA A 37 8.02 28.33 18.46
CA ALA A 37 9.01 27.82 19.42
C ALA A 37 10.25 27.20 18.73
N GLN A 38 10.09 26.74 17.48
CA GLN A 38 11.15 26.15 16.67
C GLN A 38 12.15 27.21 16.15
N VAL A 39 11.67 28.42 15.86
CA VAL A 39 12.54 29.53 15.42
C VAL A 39 13.37 30.07 16.60
N GLN A 40 12.79 30.10 17.81
CA GLN A 40 13.53 30.46 19.02
C GLN A 40 14.59 29.43 19.41
N GLN A 41 14.29 28.13 19.28
CA GLN A 41 15.29 27.07 19.50
C GLN A 41 16.43 27.11 18.49
N LEU A 42 16.13 27.43 17.21
CA LEU A 42 17.16 27.61 16.19
C LEU A 42 18.06 28.83 16.50
N ILE A 43 17.48 29.93 17.00
CA ILE A 43 18.20 31.13 17.40
C ILE A 43 19.11 30.87 18.62
N GLU A 44 18.61 30.22 19.67
CA GLU A 44 19.39 29.86 20.86
C GLU A 44 20.54 28.90 20.52
N PHE A 45 20.31 27.97 19.60
CA PHE A 45 21.32 27.01 19.15
C PHE A 45 22.44 27.67 18.30
N ILE A 46 22.10 28.64 17.46
CA ILE A 46 23.08 29.44 16.70
C ILE A 46 23.91 30.33 17.65
N ALA A 47 23.30 30.83 18.72
CA ALA A 47 23.98 31.57 19.78
C ALA A 47 24.99 30.70 20.56
N ASP A 48 24.61 29.48 20.93
CA ASP A 48 25.48 28.52 21.63
C ASP A 48 26.68 28.05 20.79
N LEU A 49 26.57 28.09 19.47
CA LEU A 49 27.66 27.79 18.55
C LEU A 49 28.59 28.99 18.29
N GLY A 50 28.24 30.20 18.76
CA GLY A 50 29.02 31.43 18.59
C GLY A 50 29.04 31.97 17.15
N LEU A 51 28.14 31.50 16.28
CA LEU A 51 28.14 31.78 14.84
C LEU A 51 27.24 32.98 14.45
N GLU A 52 26.66 33.66 15.43
CA GLU A 52 25.70 34.77 15.21
C GLU A 52 26.29 35.92 14.40
N ARG A 53 27.58 36.21 14.60
CA ARG A 53 28.26 37.33 13.94
C ARG A 53 28.50 37.04 12.47
N ASP A 54 28.85 35.80 12.14
CA ASP A 54 29.09 35.34 10.76
C ASP A 54 27.76 35.20 10.00
N LEU A 55 26.68 34.79 10.69
CA LEU A 55 25.34 34.67 10.09
C LEU A 55 24.76 36.04 9.75
N ARG A 56 24.90 37.02 10.67
CA ARG A 56 24.51 38.41 10.40
C ARG A 56 25.31 39.01 9.24
N GLN A 57 26.59 38.67 9.11
CA GLN A 57 27.45 39.18 8.05
C GLN A 57 27.13 38.53 6.68
N ALA A 58 26.73 37.26 6.66
CA ALA A 58 26.25 36.57 5.47
C ALA A 58 24.89 37.11 4.99
N LEU A 59 23.94 37.35 5.91
CA LEU A 59 22.65 37.95 5.60
C LEU A 59 22.76 39.40 5.11
N GLN A 60 23.71 40.19 5.63
CA GLN A 60 23.95 41.57 5.16
C GLN A 60 24.50 41.66 3.73
N LYS A 61 25.04 40.57 3.17
CA LYS A 61 25.46 40.50 1.76
C LYS A 61 24.31 40.26 0.78
N GLY A 62 23.07 40.22 1.26
CA GLY A 62 21.86 40.22 0.42
C GLY A 62 21.34 38.84 0.02
N GLY A 63 21.81 37.76 0.64
CA GLY A 63 21.26 36.41 0.46
C GLY A 63 20.15 36.08 1.46
N ASP A 64 19.24 35.18 1.11
CA ASP A 64 18.21 34.66 2.03
C ASP A 64 18.82 33.78 3.14
N LEU A 65 18.03 33.43 4.15
CA LEU A 65 18.48 32.65 5.32
C LEU A 65 19.04 31.28 4.94
N ARG A 66 18.50 30.65 3.89
CA ARG A 66 18.95 29.36 3.38
C ARG A 66 20.35 29.49 2.78
N GLN A 67 20.56 30.48 1.92
CA GLN A 67 21.87 30.72 1.30
C GLN A 67 22.91 31.13 2.34
N ALA A 68 22.53 31.92 3.34
CA ALA A 68 23.41 32.32 4.43
C ALA A 68 23.86 31.13 5.29
N LEU A 69 22.96 30.17 5.58
CA LEU A 69 23.28 28.95 6.31
C LEU A 69 24.16 28.00 5.50
N LEU A 70 23.93 27.88 4.19
CA LEU A 70 24.76 27.06 3.29
C LEU A 70 26.19 27.61 3.18
N THR A 71 26.36 28.92 3.08
CA THR A 71 27.67 29.61 3.11
C THR A 71 28.40 29.38 4.43
N LEU A 72 27.70 29.49 5.56
CA LEU A 72 28.30 29.34 6.90
C LEU A 72 28.81 27.92 7.19
N LEU A 73 28.15 26.92 6.59
CA LEU A 73 28.50 25.52 6.74
C LEU A 73 29.53 25.05 5.69
N GLY A 74 29.97 25.94 4.78
CA GLY A 74 30.92 25.62 3.71
C GLY A 74 30.34 24.74 2.61
N LEU A 75 29.01 24.74 2.45
CA LEU A 75 28.25 23.87 1.54
C LEU A 75 27.76 24.60 0.27
N GLU A 76 28.48 25.63 -0.16
CA GLU A 76 28.10 26.51 -1.28
C GLU A 76 27.98 25.78 -2.63
N ASN A 77 28.53 24.57 -2.73
CA ASN A 77 28.54 23.73 -3.94
C ASN A 77 27.61 22.50 -3.86
N ALA A 78 26.70 22.42 -2.89
CA ALA A 78 25.69 21.36 -2.82
C ALA A 78 24.58 21.65 -3.85
N VAL A 79 24.48 20.82 -4.90
CA VAL A 79 23.68 21.16 -6.10
C VAL A 79 22.26 20.57 -6.11
N ASN A 80 21.96 19.50 -5.37
CA ASN A 80 20.63 18.88 -5.44
C ASN A 80 20.05 18.50 -4.08
N PHE A 81 18.94 19.15 -3.76
CA PHE A 81 17.99 18.71 -2.75
C PHE A 81 16.77 18.19 -3.51
N ASN A 82 16.59 16.87 -3.56
CA ASN A 82 15.45 16.27 -4.25
C ASN A 82 14.74 15.30 -3.31
N VAL A 83 13.42 15.46 -3.18
CA VAL A 83 12.57 14.57 -2.39
C VAL A 83 12.36 13.24 -3.13
N ASP A 84 12.57 13.23 -4.46
CA ASP A 84 12.16 12.11 -5.33
C ASP A 84 13.29 11.48 -6.19
N GLY A 85 14.58 11.72 -5.92
CA GLY A 85 15.65 10.91 -6.56
C GLY A 85 17.06 11.53 -6.66
N LEU A 86 18.07 10.64 -6.66
CA LEU A 86 19.52 10.91 -6.57
C LEU A 86 20.24 11.14 -7.92
N THR A 87 19.50 11.20 -9.04
CA THR A 87 20.02 11.00 -10.42
C THR A 87 20.87 12.13 -11.01
N SER A 88 21.34 13.09 -10.20
CA SER A 88 22.01 14.30 -10.71
C SER A 88 23.21 14.79 -9.88
N ALA A 89 23.69 14.00 -8.91
CA ALA A 89 24.85 14.35 -8.08
C ALA A 89 26.18 13.98 -8.75
N ARG A 90 27.21 14.82 -8.58
CA ARG A 90 28.56 14.62 -9.15
C ARG A 90 29.57 14.12 -8.10
N PRO A 91 30.69 13.50 -8.51
CA PRO A 91 31.76 13.11 -7.58
C PRO A 91 32.25 14.29 -6.73
N GLY A 92 32.40 14.06 -5.42
CA GLY A 92 32.76 15.05 -4.41
C GLY A 92 31.58 15.80 -3.79
N GLN A 93 30.33 15.41 -4.07
CA GLN A 93 29.11 16.04 -3.52
C GLN A 93 28.39 15.12 -2.52
N HIS A 94 27.62 15.74 -1.60
CA HIS A 94 26.68 15.04 -0.73
C HIS A 94 25.29 15.02 -1.36
N ALA A 95 24.63 13.86 -1.34
CA ALA A 95 23.26 13.68 -1.77
C ALA A 95 22.38 13.31 -0.57
N VAL A 96 21.36 14.12 -0.31
CA VAL A 96 20.48 14.00 0.86
C VAL A 96 19.06 13.73 0.41
N GLN A 97 18.46 12.66 0.93
CA GLN A 97 17.06 12.28 0.67
C GLN A 97 16.25 12.23 1.97
N VAL A 98 15.01 12.68 1.90
CA VAL A 98 14.08 12.75 3.04
C VAL A 98 12.73 12.21 2.62
N TRP A 99 12.16 11.30 3.40
CA TRP A 99 10.79 10.80 3.19
C TRP A 99 9.98 10.82 4.49
N GLU A 100 8.69 11.09 4.36
CA GLU A 100 7.71 11.01 5.43
C GLU A 100 7.23 9.55 5.58
N VAL A 101 7.19 9.07 6.82
CA VAL A 101 6.72 7.73 7.21
C VAL A 101 5.47 7.91 8.06
N THR A 102 4.32 7.51 7.52
CA THR A 102 3.04 7.53 8.26
C THR A 102 2.89 6.23 9.05
N ALA A 103 2.97 6.30 10.37
CA ALA A 103 2.85 5.15 11.26
C ALA A 103 2.10 5.52 12.54
N GLN A 104 1.44 4.54 13.18
CA GLN A 104 0.64 4.74 14.39
C GLN A 104 1.48 4.79 15.68
N SER A 105 2.74 4.36 15.62
CA SER A 105 3.69 4.41 16.74
C SER A 105 5.14 4.57 16.23
N ALA A 106 6.04 5.02 17.11
CA ALA A 106 7.47 5.15 16.80
C ALA A 106 8.15 3.80 16.50
N GLU A 107 7.67 2.70 17.10
CA GLU A 107 8.19 1.34 16.84
C GLU A 107 7.75 0.83 15.45
N ASP A 108 6.50 1.11 15.05
CA ASP A 108 6.00 0.80 13.70
C ASP A 108 6.68 1.66 12.63
N ALA A 109 6.92 2.95 12.93
CA ALA A 109 7.68 3.85 12.08
C ALA A 109 9.10 3.32 11.87
N ALA A 110 9.76 2.88 12.95
CA ALA A 110 11.11 2.33 12.88
C ALA A 110 11.18 1.00 12.10
N ALA A 111 10.16 0.14 12.20
CA ALA A 111 10.08 -1.11 11.45
C ALA A 111 9.84 -0.88 9.95
N LEU A 112 8.90 0.02 9.61
CA LEU A 112 8.59 0.41 8.24
C LEU A 112 9.78 1.13 7.59
N ALA A 113 10.38 2.07 8.33
CA ALA A 113 11.61 2.74 7.95
C ALA A 113 12.77 1.76 7.76
N ALA A 114 12.97 0.77 8.65
CA ALA A 114 14.07 -0.19 8.51
C ALA A 114 13.93 -1.11 7.30
N SER A 115 12.72 -1.35 6.79
CA SER A 115 12.48 -2.08 5.53
C SER A 115 12.83 -1.20 4.32
N GLN A 116 12.34 0.03 4.30
CA GLN A 116 12.58 0.99 3.22
C GLN A 116 14.04 1.47 3.17
N ILE A 117 14.65 1.76 4.32
CA ILE A 117 16.08 2.08 4.47
C ILE A 117 16.93 0.92 3.99
N ARG A 118 16.54 -0.34 4.22
CA ARG A 118 17.29 -1.49 3.69
C ARG A 118 17.20 -1.55 2.17
N ALA A 119 16.03 -1.36 1.59
CA ALA A 119 15.87 -1.30 0.14
C ALA A 119 16.71 -0.16 -0.47
N VAL A 120 16.71 1.03 0.15
CA VAL A 120 17.54 2.16 -0.28
C VAL A 120 19.03 1.88 -0.08
N LEU A 121 19.46 1.34 1.06
CA LEU A 121 20.85 1.01 1.33
C LEU A 121 21.36 -0.09 0.41
N GLU A 122 20.52 -1.06 0.03
CA GLU A 122 20.88 -2.09 -0.95
C GLU A 122 20.93 -1.53 -2.36
N GLN A 123 20.02 -0.63 -2.73
CA GLN A 123 20.10 0.14 -3.98
C GLN A 123 21.36 1.01 -4.03
N LEU A 124 21.78 1.60 -2.90
CA LEU A 124 23.00 2.40 -2.80
C LEU A 124 24.24 1.50 -2.86
N LYS A 125 24.25 0.36 -2.15
CA LYS A 125 25.35 -0.62 -2.19
C LYS A 125 25.53 -1.26 -3.56
N SER A 126 24.44 -1.59 -4.27
CA SER A 126 24.48 -2.09 -5.64
C SER A 126 24.97 -1.05 -6.64
N SER A 127 24.91 0.23 -6.25
CA SER A 127 25.42 1.38 -7.01
C SER A 127 26.82 1.85 -6.55
N GLY A 128 27.56 1.05 -5.78
CA GLY A 128 28.94 1.35 -5.38
C GLY A 128 29.11 2.26 -4.17
N VAL A 129 28.03 2.61 -3.46
CA VAL A 129 28.08 3.49 -2.27
C VAL A 129 28.46 2.68 -1.03
N THR A 130 29.59 3.03 -0.40
CA THR A 130 30.16 2.27 0.74
C THR A 130 30.00 2.94 2.10
N GLU A 131 29.75 4.25 2.18
CA GLU A 131 29.48 4.96 3.44
C GLU A 131 28.34 6.00 3.30
N GLY A 132 27.43 6.01 4.27
CA GLY A 132 26.31 6.96 4.36
C GLY A 132 25.81 7.09 5.80
N ARG A 133 25.06 8.16 6.10
CA ARG A 133 24.48 8.42 7.42
C ARG A 133 22.96 8.42 7.32
N ILE A 134 22.33 7.74 8.27
CA ILE A 134 20.86 7.64 8.34
C ILE A 134 20.40 8.17 9.69
N GLY A 135 19.35 8.97 9.68
CA GLY A 135 18.69 9.50 10.87
C GLY A 135 17.17 9.47 10.72
N MET A 136 16.46 9.48 11.83
CA MET A 136 15.01 9.59 11.88
C MET A 136 14.63 10.74 12.83
N VAL A 137 13.66 11.55 12.44
CA VAL A 137 13.23 12.76 13.15
C VAL A 137 11.70 12.78 13.21
N GLU A 138 11.13 13.00 14.40
CA GLU A 138 9.70 13.21 14.58
C GLU A 138 9.39 14.72 14.52
N VAL A 139 8.41 15.11 13.71
CA VAL A 139 7.89 16.48 13.62
C VAL A 139 6.37 16.43 13.61
N ASP A 140 5.72 17.02 14.63
CA ASP A 140 4.26 17.10 14.78
C ASP A 140 3.51 15.75 14.63
N GLY A 141 4.05 14.68 15.21
CA GLY A 141 3.45 13.34 15.17
C GLY A 141 3.66 12.58 13.85
N LYS A 142 4.52 13.10 12.96
CA LYS A 142 4.96 12.45 11.72
C LYS A 142 6.44 12.11 11.81
N TYR A 143 6.83 10.97 11.27
CA TYR A 143 8.22 10.50 11.30
C TYR A 143 8.88 10.75 9.94
N TYR A 144 10.06 11.35 9.93
CA TYR A 144 10.85 11.62 8.73
C TYR A 144 12.16 10.88 8.82
N VAL A 145 12.52 10.17 7.76
CA VAL A 145 13.79 9.46 7.66
C VAL A 145 14.68 10.21 6.68
N VAL A 146 15.91 10.47 7.10
CA VAL A 146 16.91 11.25 6.36
C VAL A 146 18.10 10.36 6.05
N VAL A 147 18.49 10.31 4.79
CA VAL A 147 19.66 9.57 4.31
C VAL A 147 20.60 10.54 3.61
N ASP A 148 21.85 10.61 4.08
CA ASP A 148 22.92 11.45 3.53
C ASP A 148 24.08 10.57 3.06
N VAL A 149 24.48 10.74 1.80
CA VAL A 149 25.48 9.92 1.12
C VAL A 149 26.52 10.79 0.42
N GLU A 150 27.80 10.45 0.57
CA GLU A 150 28.91 11.10 -0.15
C GLU A 150 29.17 10.39 -1.50
N VAL A 151 29.22 11.15 -2.60
CA VAL A 151 29.36 10.62 -3.97
C VAL A 151 30.84 10.62 -4.39
N THR A 152 31.39 9.48 -4.82
CA THR A 152 32.82 9.31 -5.22
C THR A 152 32.99 9.10 -6.74
N GLU A 153 34.22 9.16 -7.26
CA GLU A 153 34.51 9.04 -8.71
C GLU A 153 34.19 7.66 -9.31
N GLU A 154 34.16 6.59 -8.50
CA GLU A 154 33.70 5.25 -8.92
C GLU A 154 32.17 5.20 -9.16
N ASN A 155 31.44 6.27 -8.81
CA ASN A 155 29.99 6.40 -8.93
C ASN A 155 29.59 7.49 -9.96
N THR A 156 30.28 7.57 -11.10
CA THR A 156 30.01 8.59 -12.14
C THR A 156 28.77 8.24 -12.98
N PHE A 157 27.70 9.03 -12.81
CA PHE A 157 26.56 9.09 -13.73
C PHE A 157 26.99 9.85 -15.01
N GLU A 158 27.49 9.16 -16.05
CA GLU A 158 27.88 9.83 -17.30
C GLU A 158 26.74 9.89 -18.36
N PRO A 159 26.58 11.02 -19.08
CA PRO A 159 25.87 11.09 -20.35
C PRO A 159 26.79 10.71 -21.53
N ILE A 160 26.26 9.89 -22.44
CA ILE A 160 26.95 9.36 -23.64
C ILE A 160 27.57 10.47 -24.51
N ARG A 161 28.82 10.30 -24.95
CA ARG A 161 29.41 11.02 -26.09
C ARG A 161 29.24 10.21 -27.39
N PRO A 162 28.99 10.83 -28.55
CA PRO A 162 28.94 10.11 -29.82
C PRO A 162 30.35 9.81 -30.30
N ALA A 163 30.64 8.56 -30.61
CA ALA A 163 31.81 8.17 -31.39
C ALA A 163 31.42 8.07 -32.87
N SER A 164 32.26 8.67 -33.69
CA SER A 164 32.20 8.85 -35.14
C SER A 164 32.25 7.56 -35.96
N ASP A 165 31.64 7.64 -37.16
CA ASP A 165 31.82 6.85 -38.38
C ASP A 165 32.94 5.79 -38.39
N GLY A 166 32.54 4.53 -38.66
CA GLY A 166 33.45 3.46 -39.04
C GLY A 166 32.81 2.08 -38.94
N ASP A 167 32.31 1.61 -40.09
CA ASP A 167 32.19 0.21 -40.52
C ASP A 167 31.43 -0.82 -39.64
N ASP A 168 30.22 -1.15 -40.11
CA ASP A 168 29.73 -2.50 -40.40
C ASP A 168 29.90 -3.59 -39.32
N ASP A 169 28.87 -3.75 -38.50
CA ASP A 169 28.20 -5.03 -38.18
C ASP A 169 27.09 -4.72 -37.17
N SER A 170 25.95 -4.17 -37.63
CA SER A 170 24.75 -4.11 -36.78
C SER A 170 24.17 -5.51 -36.67
N GLU A 171 24.75 -6.35 -35.82
CA GLU A 171 23.99 -7.43 -35.20
C GLU A 171 22.79 -6.78 -34.52
N ASP A 172 21.61 -7.11 -34.99
CA ASP A 172 20.33 -6.67 -34.45
C ASP A 172 20.34 -6.95 -32.93
N ASP A 173 20.46 -5.89 -32.11
CA ASP A 173 20.53 -5.86 -30.62
C ASP A 173 19.21 -6.37 -29.98
N THR A 174 18.71 -7.50 -30.48
CA THR A 174 17.44 -8.11 -30.10
C THR A 174 17.75 -9.17 -29.05
N ILE A 175 17.51 -8.82 -27.78
CA ILE A 175 17.57 -9.79 -26.70
C ILE A 175 16.40 -10.76 -26.92
N PRO A 176 16.66 -12.07 -27.11
CA PRO A 176 15.59 -13.04 -27.32
C PRO A 176 14.55 -12.97 -26.19
N GLY A 177 13.28 -12.89 -26.55
CA GLY A 177 12.18 -12.76 -25.61
C GLY A 177 11.91 -11.36 -25.05
N VAL A 178 12.68 -10.34 -25.43
CA VAL A 178 12.49 -8.98 -24.92
C VAL A 178 12.18 -8.04 -26.08
N THR A 179 11.09 -7.29 -25.94
CA THR A 179 10.75 -6.18 -26.83
C THR A 179 10.62 -4.91 -26.02
N VAL A 180 11.17 -3.80 -26.52
CA VAL A 180 11.11 -2.50 -25.86
C VAL A 180 10.09 -1.62 -26.58
N GLU A 181 9.05 -1.20 -25.86
CA GLU A 181 8.03 -0.27 -26.35
C GLU A 181 8.01 0.99 -25.49
N ASN A 182 8.39 2.13 -26.05
CA ASN A 182 8.43 3.43 -25.35
C ASN A 182 9.23 3.37 -24.03
N GLY A 183 10.35 2.64 -24.01
CA GLY A 183 11.19 2.45 -22.83
C GLY A 183 10.68 1.42 -21.82
N LEU A 184 9.59 0.70 -22.13
CA LEU A 184 9.04 -0.37 -21.30
C LEU A 184 9.28 -1.75 -21.92
N LEU A 185 9.46 -2.75 -21.06
CA LEU A 185 9.82 -4.11 -21.43
C LEU A 185 8.58 -4.99 -21.57
N ILE A 186 8.51 -5.69 -22.69
CA ILE A 186 7.68 -6.88 -22.90
C ILE A 186 8.61 -8.07 -22.80
N VAL A 187 8.41 -8.91 -21.79
CA VAL A 187 9.33 -9.99 -21.44
C VAL A 187 8.66 -11.35 -21.57
N ASN A 188 9.25 -12.22 -22.38
CA ASN A 188 9.03 -13.67 -22.37
C ASN A 188 10.19 -14.34 -21.64
N VAL A 189 9.93 -14.78 -20.40
CA VAL A 189 10.98 -15.34 -19.54
C VAL A 189 11.51 -16.68 -20.07
N ALA A 190 10.70 -17.39 -20.86
CA ALA A 190 11.10 -18.65 -21.46
C ALA A 190 12.34 -18.53 -22.37
N ASP A 191 12.44 -17.40 -23.06
CA ASP A 191 13.48 -17.11 -24.05
C ASP A 191 14.72 -16.44 -23.40
N LEU A 192 14.64 -16.13 -22.09
CA LEU A 192 15.75 -15.57 -21.31
C LEU A 192 16.66 -16.65 -20.68
N GLU A 193 16.45 -17.93 -21.01
CA GLU A 193 17.13 -19.08 -20.37
C GLU A 193 16.86 -19.21 -18.86
N LEU A 194 15.83 -18.51 -18.37
CA LEU A 194 15.37 -18.57 -16.97
C LEU A 194 14.24 -19.59 -16.76
N SER A 195 13.78 -20.27 -17.81
CA SER A 195 12.62 -21.20 -17.75
C SER A 195 12.81 -22.40 -16.82
N GLN A 196 14.07 -22.77 -16.55
CA GLN A 196 14.41 -23.87 -15.65
C GLN A 196 14.65 -23.41 -14.21
N ASN A 197 14.66 -22.10 -13.96
CA ASN A 197 14.86 -21.56 -12.63
C ASN A 197 13.56 -21.65 -11.83
N THR A 198 13.68 -22.00 -10.56
CA THR A 198 12.56 -22.03 -9.62
C THR A 198 12.34 -20.69 -8.94
N ASP A 199 13.36 -19.83 -8.93
CA ASP A 199 13.33 -18.47 -8.37
C ASP A 199 13.34 -17.49 -9.55
N ILE A 200 12.17 -16.95 -9.88
CA ILE A 200 11.98 -15.98 -10.97
C ILE A 200 11.39 -14.71 -10.38
N THR A 201 12.20 -13.65 -10.36
CA THR A 201 11.87 -12.34 -9.79
C THR A 201 12.11 -11.24 -10.81
N ALA A 202 11.50 -10.07 -10.60
CA ALA A 202 11.78 -8.89 -11.39
C ALA A 202 13.28 -8.54 -11.36
N GLU A 203 13.94 -8.70 -10.21
CA GLU A 203 15.37 -8.41 -10.03
C GLU A 203 16.23 -9.29 -10.95
N ASN A 204 16.04 -10.61 -10.92
CA ASN A 204 16.86 -11.51 -11.73
C ASN A 204 16.58 -11.39 -13.23
N ILE A 205 15.33 -11.14 -13.62
CA ILE A 205 14.98 -10.87 -15.02
C ILE A 205 15.69 -9.61 -15.49
N ILE A 206 15.61 -8.52 -14.71
CA ILE A 206 16.23 -7.24 -15.07
C ILE A 206 17.75 -7.34 -15.10
N GLU A 207 18.37 -8.09 -14.18
CA GLU A 207 19.81 -8.34 -14.19
C GLU A 207 20.25 -9.00 -15.52
N VAL A 208 19.55 -10.06 -15.94
CA VAL A 208 19.84 -10.75 -17.21
C VAL A 208 19.65 -9.83 -18.41
N ILE A 209 18.56 -9.04 -18.42
CA ILE A 209 18.27 -8.10 -19.51
C ILE A 209 19.35 -7.02 -19.56
N ASN A 210 19.69 -6.39 -18.45
CA ASN A 210 20.69 -5.31 -18.40
C ASN A 210 22.08 -5.81 -18.80
N LYS A 211 22.45 -7.03 -18.39
CA LYS A 211 23.72 -7.65 -18.78
C LYS A 211 23.82 -7.88 -20.30
N LYS A 212 22.72 -8.26 -20.95
CA LYS A 212 22.66 -8.48 -22.41
C LYS A 212 22.53 -7.16 -23.18
N ALA A 213 21.76 -6.21 -22.65
CA ALA A 213 21.46 -4.92 -23.29
C ALA A 213 22.57 -3.87 -23.17
N GLY A 214 23.40 -3.95 -22.12
CA GLY A 214 24.29 -2.84 -21.74
C GLY A 214 23.52 -1.60 -21.24
N THR A 215 22.30 -1.78 -20.72
CA THR A 215 21.41 -0.71 -20.24
C THR A 215 21.10 -0.85 -18.74
N SER A 216 20.30 0.08 -18.18
CA SER A 216 19.86 0.06 -16.78
C SER A 216 18.34 0.17 -16.67
N TYR A 217 17.63 -0.89 -17.07
CA TYR A 217 16.21 -1.07 -16.75
C TYR A 217 16.03 -1.39 -15.27
N ILE A 218 14.83 -1.13 -14.75
CA ILE A 218 14.42 -1.42 -13.37
C ILE A 218 13.12 -2.24 -13.37
N ASN A 219 12.68 -2.75 -12.23
CA ASN A 219 11.43 -3.52 -12.11
C ASN A 219 10.20 -2.78 -12.69
N SER A 220 10.11 -1.46 -12.46
CA SER A 220 9.07 -0.58 -13.02
C SER A 220 9.17 -0.39 -14.54
N SER A 221 10.20 -0.92 -15.20
CA SER A 221 10.28 -0.98 -16.66
C SER A 221 9.48 -2.14 -17.24
N ILE A 222 9.13 -3.18 -16.47
CA ILE A 222 8.37 -4.33 -16.97
C ILE A 222 6.91 -3.94 -17.19
N LYS A 223 6.44 -4.01 -18.44
CA LYS A 223 5.06 -3.73 -18.85
C LYS A 223 4.23 -4.99 -19.08
N VAL A 224 4.84 -6.02 -19.69
CA VAL A 224 4.21 -7.32 -19.90
C VAL A 224 5.17 -8.40 -19.46
N LEU A 225 4.69 -9.32 -18.64
CA LEU A 225 5.45 -10.45 -18.13
C LEU A 225 4.80 -11.75 -18.55
N ASN A 226 5.51 -12.55 -19.33
CA ASN A 226 5.07 -13.88 -19.72
C ASN A 226 5.95 -14.96 -19.06
N LEU A 227 5.35 -15.68 -18.12
CA LEU A 227 5.93 -16.81 -17.39
C LEU A 227 5.42 -18.17 -17.89
N SER A 228 4.58 -18.22 -18.93
CA SER A 228 3.92 -19.47 -19.37
C SER A 228 4.89 -20.60 -19.78
N GLY A 229 6.10 -20.27 -20.23
CA GLY A 229 7.14 -21.26 -20.56
C GLY A 229 7.96 -21.76 -19.36
N CYS A 230 7.71 -21.24 -18.15
CA CYS A 230 8.40 -21.65 -16.92
C CYS A 230 7.66 -22.81 -16.25
N ALA A 231 7.56 -23.96 -16.92
CA ALA A 231 6.73 -25.09 -16.49
C ALA A 231 7.13 -25.72 -15.14
N GLY A 232 8.34 -25.46 -14.64
CA GLY A 232 8.80 -25.88 -13.31
C GLY A 232 8.49 -24.90 -12.19
N LEU A 233 7.94 -23.72 -12.50
CA LEU A 233 7.67 -22.66 -11.54
C LEU A 233 6.36 -22.94 -10.81
N THR A 234 6.46 -23.58 -9.64
CA THR A 234 5.30 -23.89 -8.78
C THR A 234 4.98 -22.77 -7.78
N ILE A 235 5.91 -21.83 -7.55
CA ILE A 235 5.75 -20.74 -6.58
C ILE A 235 6.20 -19.44 -7.24
N ILE A 236 5.41 -18.37 -7.11
CA ILE A 236 5.91 -17.00 -7.27
C ILE A 236 6.40 -16.55 -5.90
N ASP A 237 7.69 -16.26 -5.77
CA ASP A 237 8.30 -15.95 -4.48
C ASP A 237 7.78 -14.65 -3.85
N ASN A 238 8.05 -14.52 -2.54
CA ASN A 238 7.66 -13.34 -1.78
C ASN A 238 8.28 -12.08 -2.40
N GLY A 239 7.45 -11.09 -2.72
CA GLY A 239 7.88 -9.81 -3.29
C GLY A 239 8.44 -9.90 -4.72
N ALA A 240 8.35 -11.05 -5.40
CA ALA A 240 9.04 -11.31 -6.66
C ALA A 240 8.82 -10.22 -7.73
N PHE A 241 7.61 -9.68 -7.81
CA PHE A 241 7.23 -8.62 -8.76
C PHE A 241 6.61 -7.41 -8.06
N ALA A 242 6.94 -7.19 -6.78
CA ALA A 242 6.49 -6.03 -6.04
C ALA A 242 6.95 -4.72 -6.72
N SER A 243 6.08 -3.72 -6.72
CA SER A 243 6.31 -2.39 -7.28
C SER A 243 6.71 -2.37 -8.76
N CYS A 244 6.32 -3.39 -9.53
CA CYS A 244 6.34 -3.32 -10.99
C CYS A 244 5.22 -2.40 -11.48
N THR A 245 5.31 -1.11 -11.19
CA THR A 245 4.24 -0.10 -11.39
C THR A 245 3.83 0.10 -12.86
N SER A 246 4.65 -0.32 -13.82
CA SER A 246 4.28 -0.32 -15.25
C SER A 246 3.63 -1.61 -15.73
N LEU A 247 3.58 -2.66 -14.90
CA LEU A 247 3.10 -3.98 -15.28
C LEU A 247 1.60 -3.93 -15.56
N THR A 248 1.24 -4.13 -16.81
CA THR A 248 -0.15 -4.13 -17.29
C THR A 248 -0.72 -5.52 -17.46
N LYS A 249 0.15 -6.51 -17.71
CA LYS A 249 -0.28 -7.87 -18.03
C LYS A 249 0.73 -8.90 -17.53
N ILE A 250 0.19 -9.95 -16.90
CA ILE A 250 0.92 -11.15 -16.53
C ILE A 250 0.31 -12.38 -17.19
N ILE A 251 1.15 -13.34 -17.58
CA ILE A 251 0.73 -14.66 -18.05
C ILE A 251 1.45 -15.68 -17.17
N LEU A 252 0.71 -16.40 -16.32
CA LEU A 252 1.25 -17.33 -15.32
C LEU A 252 1.43 -18.74 -15.92
N PRO A 253 2.38 -19.56 -15.42
CA PRO A 253 2.60 -20.91 -15.91
C PRO A 253 1.53 -21.91 -15.46
N GLU A 254 1.24 -22.88 -16.32
CA GLU A 254 0.47 -24.07 -15.95
C GLU A 254 1.26 -24.86 -14.91
N GLY A 255 0.67 -25.12 -13.73
CA GLY A 255 1.35 -25.78 -12.61
C GLY A 255 1.75 -24.86 -11.47
N LEU A 256 1.50 -23.55 -11.57
CA LEU A 256 1.67 -22.65 -10.43
C LEU A 256 0.73 -23.05 -9.27
N GLU A 257 1.28 -23.24 -8.08
CA GLU A 257 0.55 -23.67 -6.88
C GLU A 257 0.36 -22.53 -5.87
N THR A 258 1.35 -21.64 -5.74
CA THR A 258 1.38 -20.62 -4.69
C THR A 258 1.80 -19.26 -5.23
N ILE A 259 1.09 -18.21 -4.81
CA ILE A 259 1.49 -16.81 -4.98
C ILE A 259 1.98 -16.29 -3.63
N GLY A 260 3.26 -15.93 -3.55
CA GLY A 260 3.91 -15.50 -2.32
C GLY A 260 3.38 -14.19 -1.74
N THR A 261 3.84 -13.90 -0.53
CA THR A 261 3.55 -12.65 0.17
C THR A 261 4.05 -11.46 -0.64
N SER A 262 3.21 -10.46 -0.86
CA SER A 262 3.53 -9.24 -1.64
C SER A 262 4.00 -9.50 -3.08
N ALA A 263 3.78 -10.68 -3.65
CA ALA A 263 4.34 -11.08 -4.95
C ALA A 263 4.08 -10.06 -6.08
N PHE A 264 2.90 -9.44 -6.11
CA PHE A 264 2.51 -8.40 -7.07
C PHE A 264 2.04 -7.11 -6.38
N ALA A 265 2.44 -6.87 -5.13
CA ALA A 265 2.03 -5.67 -4.40
C ALA A 265 2.47 -4.39 -5.14
N GLY A 266 1.60 -3.39 -5.25
CA GLY A 266 1.92 -2.12 -5.92
C GLY A 266 2.09 -2.22 -7.44
N CYS A 267 1.56 -3.27 -8.09
CA CYS A 267 1.44 -3.31 -9.55
C CYS A 267 0.28 -2.41 -10.02
N GLU A 268 0.44 -1.10 -9.86
CA GLU A 268 -0.63 -0.10 -9.99
C GLU A 268 -1.37 -0.14 -11.34
N LYS A 269 -0.70 -0.54 -12.44
CA LYS A 269 -1.27 -0.61 -13.79
C LYS A 269 -1.80 -1.99 -14.20
N LEU A 270 -1.71 -2.99 -13.32
CA LEU A 270 -2.14 -4.35 -13.63
C LEU A 270 -3.67 -4.40 -13.67
N THR A 271 -4.25 -4.77 -14.81
CA THR A 271 -5.71 -4.61 -14.99
C THR A 271 -6.52 -5.86 -14.71
N THR A 272 -5.99 -7.02 -15.12
CA THR A 272 -6.68 -8.31 -15.07
C THR A 272 -5.70 -9.42 -14.78
N VAL A 273 -6.10 -10.40 -13.98
CA VAL A 273 -5.29 -11.58 -13.68
C VAL A 273 -6.13 -12.85 -13.82
N THR A 274 -5.60 -13.86 -14.50
CA THR A 274 -6.19 -15.20 -14.55
C THR A 274 -5.26 -16.16 -13.84
N LEU A 275 -5.70 -16.72 -12.71
CA LEU A 275 -4.92 -17.70 -11.96
C LEU A 275 -5.07 -19.10 -12.57
N PRO A 276 -3.98 -19.85 -12.76
CA PRO A 276 -4.03 -21.26 -13.17
C PRO A 276 -4.87 -22.10 -12.20
N SER A 277 -5.50 -23.18 -12.70
CA SER A 277 -6.37 -24.04 -11.90
C SER A 277 -5.66 -24.75 -10.73
N THR A 278 -4.33 -24.81 -10.78
CA THR A 278 -3.48 -25.43 -9.75
C THR A 278 -3.20 -24.52 -8.56
N VAL A 279 -3.45 -23.20 -8.68
CA VAL A 279 -3.17 -22.27 -7.59
C VAL A 279 -4.09 -22.58 -6.41
N SER A 280 -3.48 -22.85 -5.26
CA SER A 280 -4.21 -23.21 -4.03
C SER A 280 -4.05 -22.18 -2.91
N GLU A 281 -3.04 -21.29 -3.00
CA GLU A 281 -2.74 -20.31 -1.96
C GLU A 281 -2.37 -18.94 -2.55
N ILE A 282 -2.97 -17.89 -2.01
CA ILE A 282 -2.60 -16.48 -2.26
C ILE A 282 -2.09 -15.89 -0.96
N GLY A 283 -0.82 -15.48 -0.95
CA GLY A 283 -0.15 -14.93 0.23
C GLY A 283 -0.66 -13.58 0.69
N ASN A 284 -0.20 -13.15 1.86
CA ASN A 284 -0.54 -11.83 2.40
C ASN A 284 -0.08 -10.72 1.45
N TYR A 285 -0.83 -9.64 1.31
CA TYR A 285 -0.48 -8.50 0.44
C TYR A 285 -0.24 -8.84 -1.05
N ALA A 286 -0.51 -10.06 -1.53
CA ALA A 286 -0.06 -10.54 -2.84
C ALA A 286 -0.44 -9.61 -4.02
N PHE A 287 -1.61 -8.97 -3.97
CA PHE A 287 -2.12 -8.01 -4.92
C PHE A 287 -2.58 -6.70 -4.24
N SER A 288 -1.99 -6.35 -3.10
CA SER A 288 -2.32 -5.09 -2.41
C SER A 288 -1.87 -3.89 -3.25
N LEU A 289 -2.61 -2.78 -3.23
CA LEU A 289 -2.32 -1.54 -3.97
C LEU A 289 -2.22 -1.76 -5.49
N CYS A 290 -2.95 -2.75 -6.02
CA CYS A 290 -3.15 -2.92 -7.46
C CYS A 290 -4.39 -2.12 -7.90
N ASP A 291 -4.28 -0.79 -7.88
CA ASP A 291 -5.40 0.14 -8.01
C ASP A 291 -6.22 -0.02 -9.31
N ASN A 292 -5.60 -0.52 -10.39
CA ASN A 292 -6.30 -0.78 -11.66
C ASN A 292 -6.70 -2.25 -11.85
N LEU A 293 -6.46 -3.14 -10.88
CA LEU A 293 -6.86 -4.55 -10.98
C LEU A 293 -8.36 -4.68 -10.78
N THR A 294 -9.10 -4.63 -11.88
CA THR A 294 -10.57 -4.58 -11.90
C THR A 294 -11.22 -5.96 -11.89
N GLU A 295 -10.50 -6.99 -12.37
CA GLU A 295 -10.96 -8.37 -12.45
C GLU A 295 -9.84 -9.36 -12.12
N ILE A 296 -10.17 -10.37 -11.33
CA ILE A 296 -9.34 -11.55 -11.13
C ILE A 296 -10.17 -12.83 -11.25
N THR A 297 -9.70 -13.77 -12.07
CA THR A 297 -10.26 -15.13 -12.15
C THR A 297 -9.54 -16.03 -11.16
N LEU A 298 -10.27 -16.50 -10.15
CA LEU A 298 -9.78 -17.41 -9.11
C LEU A 298 -10.10 -18.88 -9.47
N PRO A 299 -9.26 -19.84 -9.06
CA PRO A 299 -9.49 -21.25 -9.32
C PRO A 299 -10.36 -21.90 -8.25
N ASP A 300 -11.16 -22.89 -8.63
CA ASP A 300 -12.04 -23.63 -7.71
C ASP A 300 -11.29 -24.32 -6.54
N GLY A 301 -10.02 -24.67 -6.79
CA GLY A 301 -9.12 -25.31 -5.83
C GLY A 301 -8.50 -24.39 -4.78
N LEU A 302 -8.81 -23.08 -4.82
CA LEU A 302 -8.24 -22.11 -3.89
C LEU A 302 -8.64 -22.42 -2.44
N LYS A 303 -7.63 -22.52 -1.55
CA LYS A 303 -7.80 -22.87 -0.14
C LYS A 303 -7.67 -21.69 0.80
N SER A 304 -6.84 -20.71 0.45
CA SER A 304 -6.55 -19.55 1.30
C SER A 304 -6.37 -18.26 0.50
N ILE A 305 -6.88 -17.18 1.09
CA ILE A 305 -6.58 -15.80 0.71
C ILE A 305 -5.95 -15.14 1.93
N GLY A 306 -4.70 -14.72 1.80
CA GLY A 306 -3.93 -14.09 2.87
C GLY A 306 -4.53 -12.77 3.33
N GLY A 307 -4.09 -12.31 4.50
CA GLY A 307 -4.45 -11.00 5.01
C GLY A 307 -3.95 -9.90 4.08
N VAL A 308 -4.77 -8.86 3.89
CA VAL A 308 -4.44 -7.70 3.04
C VAL A 308 -4.19 -8.07 1.56
N ALA A 309 -4.51 -9.30 1.13
CA ALA A 309 -4.13 -9.82 -0.19
C ALA A 309 -4.58 -8.96 -1.37
N PHE A 310 -5.75 -8.33 -1.30
CA PHE A 310 -6.31 -7.47 -2.34
C PHE A 310 -6.59 -6.04 -1.84
N ALA A 311 -6.03 -5.63 -0.70
CA ALA A 311 -6.35 -4.33 -0.12
C ALA A 311 -5.94 -3.18 -1.04
N GLY A 312 -6.84 -2.21 -1.23
CA GLY A 312 -6.66 -1.08 -2.13
C GLY A 312 -6.74 -1.44 -3.62
N SER A 313 -7.09 -2.69 -3.98
CA SER A 313 -7.24 -3.04 -5.39
C SER A 313 -8.47 -2.39 -6.04
N GLY A 314 -8.43 -2.25 -7.37
CA GLY A 314 -9.51 -1.72 -8.19
C GLY A 314 -10.67 -2.69 -8.45
N LEU A 315 -10.75 -3.81 -7.72
CA LEU A 315 -11.69 -4.88 -8.02
C LEU A 315 -13.12 -4.36 -8.00
N THR A 316 -13.87 -4.64 -9.06
CA THR A 316 -15.30 -4.29 -9.16
C THR A 316 -16.19 -5.46 -8.71
N LYS A 317 -15.70 -6.67 -8.91
CA LYS A 317 -16.35 -7.92 -8.53
C LYS A 317 -15.31 -8.94 -8.11
N ILE A 318 -15.67 -9.77 -7.13
CA ILE A 318 -14.91 -10.98 -6.80
C ILE A 318 -15.86 -12.18 -6.77
N ASN A 319 -15.50 -13.24 -7.50
CA ASN A 319 -16.26 -14.48 -7.52
C ASN A 319 -15.50 -15.58 -6.77
N LEU A 320 -15.93 -15.86 -5.55
CA LEU A 320 -15.41 -16.92 -4.69
C LEU A 320 -16.35 -18.14 -4.65
N SER A 321 -17.47 -18.16 -5.39
CA SER A 321 -18.47 -19.23 -5.28
C SER A 321 -17.94 -20.60 -5.68
N GLY A 322 -17.01 -20.65 -6.64
CA GLY A 322 -16.31 -21.87 -7.07
C GLY A 322 -15.23 -22.35 -6.10
N CYS A 323 -14.75 -21.49 -5.21
CA CYS A 323 -13.66 -21.77 -4.26
C CYS A 323 -14.15 -22.64 -3.08
N THR A 324 -14.60 -23.86 -3.36
CA THR A 324 -15.25 -24.76 -2.40
C THR A 324 -14.36 -25.18 -1.22
N SER A 325 -13.04 -25.03 -1.36
CA SER A 325 -12.07 -25.32 -0.31
C SER A 325 -11.70 -24.12 0.57
N LEU A 326 -12.15 -22.91 0.22
CA LEU A 326 -11.88 -21.68 0.96
C LEU A 326 -12.72 -21.64 2.24
N LYS A 327 -12.03 -21.70 3.39
CA LYS A 327 -12.68 -21.72 4.72
C LYS A 327 -12.83 -20.36 5.36
N SER A 328 -11.95 -19.42 5.04
CA SER A 328 -11.95 -18.08 5.63
C SER A 328 -11.51 -17.05 4.61
N ILE A 329 -11.99 -15.83 4.80
CA ILE A 329 -11.43 -14.62 4.19
C ILE A 329 -10.48 -13.99 5.20
N GLY A 330 -9.22 -13.80 4.81
CA GLY A 330 -8.18 -13.25 5.70
C GLY A 330 -8.45 -11.82 6.17
N ASP A 331 -7.77 -11.43 7.24
CA ASP A 331 -7.89 -10.08 7.81
C ASP A 331 -7.55 -9.01 6.78
N SER A 332 -8.40 -8.00 6.64
CA SER A 332 -8.25 -6.91 5.67
C SER A 332 -8.08 -7.35 4.21
N ALA A 333 -8.46 -8.59 3.84
CA ALA A 333 -8.20 -9.14 2.51
C ALA A 333 -8.69 -8.25 1.37
N PHE A 334 -9.84 -7.58 1.53
CA PHE A 334 -10.42 -6.64 0.57
C PHE A 334 -10.55 -5.21 1.13
N GLN A 335 -9.75 -4.85 2.13
CA GLN A 335 -9.78 -3.50 2.72
C GLN A 335 -9.60 -2.42 1.65
N ASN A 336 -10.41 -1.37 1.68
CA ASN A 336 -10.40 -0.24 0.77
C ASN A 336 -10.48 -0.63 -0.72
N CYS A 337 -11.09 -1.77 -1.05
CA CYS A 337 -11.54 -2.05 -2.43
C CYS A 337 -12.76 -1.17 -2.73
N THR A 338 -12.53 0.13 -2.91
CA THR A 338 -13.60 1.15 -2.94
C THR A 338 -14.54 0.99 -4.12
N SER A 339 -14.11 0.31 -5.19
CA SER A 339 -14.90 0.00 -6.38
C SER A 339 -15.62 -1.36 -6.32
N LEU A 340 -15.44 -2.15 -5.24
CA LEU A 340 -15.99 -3.50 -5.14
C LEU A 340 -17.50 -3.45 -4.93
N GLU A 341 -18.27 -3.83 -5.94
CA GLU A 341 -19.74 -3.79 -5.95
C GLU A 341 -20.35 -5.13 -5.57
N THR A 342 -19.73 -6.24 -5.98
CA THR A 342 -20.30 -7.59 -5.85
C THR A 342 -19.29 -8.59 -5.32
N VAL A 343 -19.69 -9.35 -4.29
CA VAL A 343 -18.93 -10.45 -3.72
C VAL A 343 -19.79 -11.72 -3.75
N LEU A 344 -19.37 -12.72 -4.53
CA LEU A 344 -20.02 -14.04 -4.53
C LEU A 344 -19.22 -14.98 -3.63
N LEU A 345 -19.84 -15.60 -2.64
CA LEU A 345 -19.15 -16.37 -1.60
C LEU A 345 -19.34 -17.89 -1.78
N PRO A 346 -18.39 -18.72 -1.32
CA PRO A 346 -18.55 -20.18 -1.35
C PRO A 346 -19.40 -20.65 -0.17
N GLU A 347 -20.19 -21.70 -0.39
CA GLU A 347 -21.10 -22.26 0.62
C GLU A 347 -20.38 -22.72 1.90
N ARG A 348 -19.11 -23.14 1.78
CA ARG A 348 -18.33 -23.67 2.91
C ARG A 348 -17.54 -22.62 3.69
N LEU A 349 -17.67 -21.34 3.34
CA LEU A 349 -17.01 -20.25 4.05
C LEU A 349 -17.47 -20.24 5.51
N ALA A 350 -16.53 -20.27 6.45
CA ALA A 350 -16.80 -20.38 7.89
C ALA A 350 -16.49 -19.10 8.67
N GLU A 351 -15.64 -18.22 8.13
CA GLU A 351 -15.13 -17.05 8.85
C GLU A 351 -14.85 -15.87 7.91
N ILE A 352 -15.22 -14.68 8.38
CA ILE A 352 -14.84 -13.40 7.78
C ILE A 352 -13.89 -12.69 8.75
N GLY A 353 -12.65 -12.45 8.33
CA GLY A 353 -11.61 -11.84 9.14
C GLY A 353 -11.87 -10.39 9.55
N VAL A 354 -11.02 -9.90 10.46
CA VAL A 354 -11.03 -8.52 10.93
C VAL A 354 -10.80 -7.57 9.75
N GLN A 355 -11.63 -6.54 9.61
CA GLN A 355 -11.53 -5.53 8.53
C GLN A 355 -11.62 -6.10 7.10
N ALA A 356 -12.07 -7.34 6.90
CA ALA A 356 -12.02 -8.03 5.61
C ALA A 356 -12.57 -7.21 4.43
N PHE A 357 -13.63 -6.43 4.63
CA PHE A 357 -14.25 -5.52 3.67
C PHE A 357 -14.31 -4.07 4.17
N TYR A 358 -13.41 -3.67 5.08
CA TYR A 358 -13.30 -2.28 5.55
C TYR A 358 -13.28 -1.32 4.37
N GLY A 359 -14.13 -0.30 4.35
CA GLY A 359 -14.10 0.76 3.33
C GLY A 359 -14.47 0.32 1.91
N CYS A 360 -15.15 -0.82 1.72
CA CYS A 360 -15.73 -1.22 0.44
C CYS A 360 -16.97 -0.36 0.11
N LYS A 361 -16.73 0.92 -0.24
CA LYS A 361 -17.77 1.95 -0.34
C LYS A 361 -18.80 1.70 -1.44
N SER A 362 -18.49 0.91 -2.47
CA SER A 362 -19.42 0.56 -3.56
C SER A 362 -20.14 -0.77 -3.35
N LEU A 363 -19.86 -1.51 -2.28
CA LEU A 363 -20.46 -2.83 -2.03
C LEU A 363 -21.95 -2.64 -1.73
N THR A 364 -22.84 -3.08 -2.62
CA THR A 364 -24.29 -2.85 -2.50
C THR A 364 -25.01 -3.96 -1.75
N SER A 365 -24.58 -5.20 -1.96
CA SER A 365 -25.11 -6.37 -1.26
C SER A 365 -24.02 -7.41 -1.07
N ILE A 366 -24.09 -8.11 0.05
CA ILE A 366 -23.29 -9.31 0.29
C ILE A 366 -24.18 -10.37 0.93
N ASP A 367 -24.31 -11.48 0.24
CA ASP A 367 -25.22 -12.53 0.63
C ASP A 367 -24.48 -13.66 1.36
N LEU A 368 -24.73 -13.79 2.66
CA LEU A 368 -24.12 -14.79 3.51
C LEU A 368 -25.03 -16.00 3.75
N HIS A 369 -26.28 -16.02 3.27
CA HIS A 369 -27.29 -17.00 3.70
C HIS A 369 -26.90 -18.46 3.49
N ASN A 370 -26.27 -18.76 2.34
CA ASN A 370 -25.84 -20.11 1.97
C ASN A 370 -24.43 -20.46 2.47
N THR A 371 -23.81 -19.59 3.27
CA THR A 371 -22.48 -19.84 3.84
C THR A 371 -22.57 -20.58 5.17
N GLN A 372 -21.43 -21.06 5.67
CA GLN A 372 -21.27 -21.65 6.99
C GLN A 372 -20.65 -20.65 7.99
N VAL A 373 -20.75 -19.34 7.70
CA VAL A 373 -20.09 -18.30 8.49
C VAL A 373 -20.60 -18.33 9.92
N LYS A 374 -19.67 -18.46 10.87
CA LYS A 374 -19.94 -18.45 12.32
C LYS A 374 -19.61 -17.12 12.98
N THR A 375 -18.54 -16.50 12.49
CA THR A 375 -17.98 -15.28 13.06
C THR A 375 -17.77 -14.24 11.97
N ILE A 376 -18.26 -13.04 12.23
CA ILE A 376 -17.97 -11.83 11.47
C ILE A 376 -17.00 -11.01 12.31
N GLY A 377 -15.77 -10.83 11.81
CA GLY A 377 -14.69 -10.18 12.52
C GLY A 377 -14.94 -8.70 12.85
N ASN A 378 -14.12 -8.17 13.77
CA ASN A 378 -14.16 -6.75 14.13
C ASN A 378 -13.96 -5.88 12.91
N ASN A 379 -14.76 -4.81 12.79
CA ASN A 379 -14.70 -3.86 11.68
C ASN A 379 -14.88 -4.50 10.28
N ALA A 380 -15.41 -5.71 10.14
CA ALA A 380 -15.42 -6.44 8.88
C ALA A 380 -16.02 -5.66 7.68
N PHE A 381 -17.07 -4.89 7.91
CA PHE A 381 -17.80 -4.09 6.91
C PHE A 381 -17.88 -2.60 7.28
N ILE A 382 -16.99 -2.11 8.15
CA ILE A 382 -16.99 -0.69 8.52
C ILE A 382 -16.87 0.20 7.27
N GLU A 383 -17.60 1.31 7.23
CA GLU A 383 -17.65 2.24 6.08
C GLU A 383 -18.08 1.63 4.73
N CYS A 384 -18.77 0.48 4.72
CA CYS A 384 -19.49 0.01 3.54
C CYS A 384 -20.75 0.87 3.31
N THR A 385 -20.56 2.11 2.86
CA THR A 385 -21.63 3.13 2.83
C THR A 385 -22.74 2.85 1.83
N SER A 386 -22.49 2.05 0.79
CA SER A 386 -23.52 1.66 -0.19
C SER A 386 -24.17 0.31 0.11
N LEU A 387 -23.79 -0.38 1.20
CA LEU A 387 -24.36 -1.68 1.52
C LEU A 387 -25.82 -1.50 1.96
N GLU A 388 -26.75 -1.92 1.10
CA GLU A 388 -28.19 -1.76 1.27
C GLU A 388 -28.82 -2.94 2.02
N THR A 389 -28.34 -4.15 1.74
CA THR A 389 -28.90 -5.38 2.29
C THR A 389 -27.82 -6.35 2.77
N ILE A 390 -28.11 -7.04 3.88
CA ILE A 390 -27.30 -8.18 4.31
C ILE A 390 -28.18 -9.29 4.90
N THR A 391 -27.95 -10.51 4.42
CA THR A 391 -28.64 -11.72 4.88
C THR A 391 -27.64 -12.63 5.57
N LEU A 392 -27.77 -12.77 6.89
CA LEU A 392 -26.86 -13.59 7.71
C LEU A 392 -27.33 -15.05 7.74
N PRO A 393 -26.44 -16.06 7.62
CA PRO A 393 -26.83 -17.46 7.72
C PRO A 393 -27.25 -17.82 9.14
N SER A 394 -28.01 -18.89 9.29
CA SER A 394 -28.42 -19.40 10.61
C SER A 394 -27.25 -19.81 11.52
N THR A 395 -26.04 -19.94 10.96
CA THR A 395 -24.82 -20.35 11.65
C THR A 395 -24.09 -19.23 12.36
N VAL A 396 -24.43 -17.95 12.12
CA VAL A 396 -23.73 -16.82 12.75
C VAL A 396 -24.00 -16.83 14.25
N THR A 397 -22.92 -16.98 15.03
CA THR A 397 -22.96 -16.91 16.49
C THR A 397 -22.34 -15.63 17.04
N GLU A 398 -21.49 -14.95 16.27
CA GLU A 398 -20.72 -13.81 16.73
C GLU A 398 -20.60 -12.73 15.65
N ILE A 399 -20.93 -11.49 16.04
CA ILE A 399 -20.72 -10.27 15.26
C ILE A 399 -19.76 -9.37 16.06
N GLY A 400 -18.58 -9.12 15.50
CA GLY A 400 -17.50 -8.37 16.14
C GLY A 400 -17.76 -6.87 16.30
N GLY A 401 -16.93 -6.22 17.11
CA GLY A 401 -17.02 -4.80 17.42
C GLY A 401 -16.92 -3.96 16.16
N CYS A 402 -17.78 -2.95 16.04
CA CYS A 402 -17.84 -2.07 14.86
C CYS A 402 -18.03 -2.79 13.51
N ALA A 403 -18.47 -4.06 13.47
CA ALA A 403 -18.52 -4.86 12.24
C ALA A 403 -19.27 -4.18 11.08
N PHE A 404 -20.35 -3.47 11.35
CA PHE A 404 -21.16 -2.71 10.38
C PHE A 404 -21.19 -1.20 10.72
N GLN A 405 -20.14 -0.69 11.36
CA GLN A 405 -20.08 0.72 11.71
C GLN A 405 -20.09 1.59 10.43
N ASN A 406 -20.87 2.66 10.43
CA ASN A 406 -21.03 3.60 9.30
C ASN A 406 -21.51 2.95 7.99
N CYS A 407 -22.18 1.78 8.04
CA CYS A 407 -22.98 1.25 6.93
C CYS A 407 -24.25 2.09 6.74
N SER A 408 -24.09 3.32 6.27
CA SER A 408 -25.18 4.33 6.25
C SER A 408 -26.19 4.13 5.12
N GLY A 409 -25.94 3.21 4.19
CA GLY A 409 -26.87 2.75 3.16
C GLY A 409 -27.72 1.56 3.59
N LEU A 410 -27.47 0.96 4.76
CA LEU A 410 -28.13 -0.29 5.16
C LEU A 410 -29.61 -0.05 5.46
N GLU A 411 -30.47 -0.68 4.67
CA GLU A 411 -31.93 -0.61 4.73
C GLU A 411 -32.55 -1.91 5.24
N ASN A 412 -31.93 -3.07 4.94
CA ASN A 412 -32.49 -4.37 5.31
C ASN A 412 -31.42 -5.30 5.91
N ILE A 413 -31.75 -5.92 7.06
CA ILE A 413 -30.92 -6.95 7.68
C ILE A 413 -31.78 -8.16 8.01
N THR A 414 -31.36 -9.33 7.52
CA THR A 414 -32.05 -10.59 7.80
C THR A 414 -31.25 -11.47 8.75
N PHE A 415 -31.86 -11.82 9.87
CA PHE A 415 -31.33 -12.76 10.86
C PHE A 415 -32.14 -14.07 10.83
N TYR A 416 -31.54 -15.21 10.46
CA TYR A 416 -32.17 -16.53 10.61
C TYR A 416 -32.03 -17.11 12.03
N THR A 417 -31.11 -16.59 12.82
CA THR A 417 -30.92 -16.91 14.24
C THR A 417 -30.49 -15.64 14.98
N VAL A 418 -30.68 -15.62 16.29
CA VAL A 418 -30.12 -14.55 17.13
C VAL A 418 -28.67 -14.91 17.48
N PRO A 419 -27.67 -14.10 17.08
CA PRO A 419 -26.28 -14.36 17.45
C PRO A 419 -26.10 -14.40 18.97
N ASN A 420 -25.19 -15.25 19.45
CA ASN A 420 -24.84 -15.30 20.87
C ASN A 420 -24.29 -13.94 21.32
N THR A 421 -23.43 -13.35 20.50
CA THR A 421 -22.77 -12.07 20.80
C THR A 421 -22.91 -11.12 19.61
N ILE A 422 -23.32 -9.88 19.92
CA ILE A 422 -23.18 -8.72 19.04
C ILE A 422 -22.36 -7.71 19.84
N GLU A 423 -21.13 -7.46 19.42
CA GLU A 423 -20.19 -6.63 20.18
C GLU A 423 -20.49 -5.12 20.07
N ARG A 424 -19.75 -4.34 20.86
CA ARG A 424 -19.93 -2.89 20.96
C ARG A 424 -19.78 -2.20 19.61
N GLU A 425 -20.65 -1.23 19.39
CA GLU A 425 -20.69 -0.37 18.21
C GLU A 425 -20.87 -1.10 16.87
N ALA A 426 -21.25 -2.38 16.87
CA ALA A 426 -21.39 -3.20 15.66
C ALA A 426 -22.25 -2.51 14.59
N PHE A 427 -23.32 -1.80 14.95
CA PHE A 427 -24.21 -1.11 14.02
C PHE A 427 -24.21 0.43 14.22
N LYS A 428 -23.16 0.99 14.82
CA LYS A 428 -23.08 2.44 15.05
C LYS A 428 -22.98 3.18 13.72
N GLY A 429 -23.80 4.20 13.50
CA GLY A 429 -23.79 4.98 12.25
C GLY A 429 -24.68 4.42 11.14
N VAL A 430 -25.34 3.27 11.37
CA VAL A 430 -26.46 2.82 10.53
C VAL A 430 -27.66 3.76 10.73
N LYS A 431 -28.36 4.10 9.63
CA LYS A 431 -29.57 4.93 9.67
C LYS A 431 -30.73 4.09 10.20
N ALA A 432 -31.31 4.51 11.31
CA ALA A 432 -32.34 3.71 11.99
C ALA A 432 -33.77 4.00 11.53
N GLU A 433 -34.02 5.08 10.78
CA GLU A 433 -35.37 5.57 10.44
C GLU A 433 -36.10 4.70 9.42
N ASP A 434 -35.35 4.07 8.51
CA ASP A 434 -35.90 3.22 7.44
C ASP A 434 -35.34 1.78 7.52
N LEU A 435 -34.66 1.43 8.62
CA LEU A 435 -34.05 0.10 8.77
C LEU A 435 -35.11 -0.96 9.08
N ILE A 436 -35.19 -1.98 8.24
CA ILE A 436 -35.99 -3.17 8.42
C ILE A 436 -35.08 -4.31 8.91
N ILE A 437 -35.45 -4.92 10.04
CA ILE A 437 -34.82 -6.11 10.58
C ILE A 437 -35.81 -7.26 10.50
N HIS A 438 -35.53 -8.22 9.63
CA HIS A 438 -36.23 -9.50 9.63
C HIS A 438 -35.59 -10.40 10.70
N CYS A 439 -36.42 -10.88 11.62
CA CYS A 439 -35.95 -11.69 12.73
C CYS A 439 -36.71 -13.02 12.85
N PRO A 440 -36.13 -14.02 13.53
CA PRO A 440 -36.81 -15.29 13.71
C PRO A 440 -38.08 -15.12 14.55
N SER A 441 -39.16 -15.81 14.19
CA SER A 441 -40.44 -15.75 14.91
C SER A 441 -40.25 -15.92 16.42
N GLY A 442 -40.75 -14.94 17.20
CA GLY A 442 -40.68 -14.93 18.66
C GLY A 442 -39.33 -14.53 19.26
N LYS A 443 -38.38 -14.02 18.45
CA LYS A 443 -37.04 -13.61 18.88
C LYS A 443 -36.76 -12.10 18.86
N THR A 444 -37.75 -11.31 18.51
CA THR A 444 -37.68 -9.83 18.41
C THR A 444 -37.10 -9.17 19.64
N ASN A 445 -37.58 -9.54 20.84
CA ASN A 445 -37.16 -8.90 22.08
C ASN A 445 -35.70 -9.24 22.43
N ASP A 446 -35.31 -10.50 22.25
CA ASP A 446 -33.92 -10.97 22.45
C ASP A 446 -32.96 -10.25 21.51
N LEU A 447 -33.32 -10.14 20.23
CA LEU A 447 -32.54 -9.39 19.25
C LEU A 447 -32.46 -7.90 19.58
N LYS A 448 -33.58 -7.27 19.97
CA LYS A 448 -33.61 -5.86 20.41
C LYS A 448 -32.67 -5.59 21.58
N GLU A 449 -32.66 -6.45 22.59
CA GLU A 449 -31.78 -6.30 23.76
C GLU A 449 -30.30 -6.41 23.37
N LYS A 450 -29.94 -7.32 22.47
CA LYS A 450 -28.57 -7.45 21.96
C LYS A 450 -28.15 -6.24 21.12
N LEU A 451 -29.05 -5.73 20.27
CA LEU A 451 -28.81 -4.53 19.50
C LEU A 451 -28.62 -3.29 20.40
N LYS A 452 -29.40 -3.16 21.49
CA LYS A 452 -29.17 -2.14 22.54
C LYS A 452 -27.77 -2.26 23.12
N ALA A 453 -27.36 -3.47 23.51
CA ALA A 453 -26.04 -3.73 24.08
C ALA A 453 -24.89 -3.42 23.10
N SER A 454 -25.13 -3.53 21.79
CA SER A 454 -24.18 -3.15 20.74
C SER A 454 -24.05 -1.63 20.51
N GLY A 455 -24.69 -0.78 21.32
CA GLY A 455 -24.52 0.68 21.23
C GLY A 455 -25.51 1.40 20.32
N LEU A 456 -26.59 0.74 19.88
CA LEU A 456 -27.76 1.42 19.33
C LEU A 456 -28.56 2.03 20.50
N SER A 457 -28.78 3.35 20.48
CA SER A 457 -29.59 4.03 21.51
C SER A 457 -31.05 3.56 21.46
N GLU A 458 -31.77 3.68 22.59
CA GLU A 458 -33.19 3.31 22.64
C GLU A 458 -34.03 4.09 21.62
N ASP A 459 -33.76 5.38 21.45
CA ASP A 459 -34.41 6.24 20.45
C ASP A 459 -34.19 5.75 19.02
N LYS A 460 -33.01 5.18 18.72
CA LYS A 460 -32.72 4.60 17.41
C LYS A 460 -33.46 3.29 17.22
N ILE A 461 -33.48 2.43 18.24
CA ILE A 461 -34.16 1.13 18.15
C ILE A 461 -35.67 1.28 18.01
N ALA A 462 -36.26 2.32 18.61
CA ALA A 462 -37.68 2.64 18.45
C ALA A 462 -38.06 3.00 16.99
N LYS A 463 -37.08 3.37 16.16
CA LYS A 463 -37.27 3.70 14.74
C LYS A 463 -37.10 2.49 13.81
N ILE A 464 -36.50 1.41 14.29
CA ILE A 464 -36.28 0.19 13.50
C ILE A 464 -37.60 -0.58 13.35
N HIS A 465 -37.91 -0.96 12.12
CA HIS A 465 -39.02 -1.86 11.81
C HIS A 465 -38.58 -3.31 12.02
N PHE A 466 -39.27 -4.04 12.91
CA PHE A 466 -39.01 -5.46 13.13
C PHE A 466 -40.11 -6.29 12.49
N GLU A 467 -39.71 -7.24 11.66
CA GLU A 467 -40.62 -8.21 11.04
C GLU A 467 -40.38 -9.61 11.63
N ASP A 468 -41.42 -10.17 12.25
CA ASP A 468 -41.37 -11.45 12.96
C ASP A 468 -41.76 -12.65 12.08
N ASP A 469 -42.03 -12.40 10.79
CA ASP A 469 -42.57 -13.38 9.84
C ASP A 469 -41.58 -13.72 8.73
N LEU A 470 -40.45 -14.34 9.09
CA LEU A 470 -39.75 -15.23 8.16
C LEU A 470 -40.58 -16.52 7.98
N THR A 471 -41.78 -16.39 7.43
CA THR A 471 -42.58 -17.56 7.03
C THR A 471 -41.91 -18.25 5.85
N THR A 472 -42.23 -19.53 5.66
CA THR A 472 -41.68 -20.42 4.62
C THR A 472 -41.78 -19.87 3.18
N PHE A 473 -42.48 -18.74 2.96
CA PHE A 473 -42.63 -18.09 1.66
C PHE A 473 -41.44 -17.19 1.27
N THR A 474 -40.77 -16.53 2.24
CA THR A 474 -39.50 -15.80 2.01
C THR A 474 -38.38 -16.77 1.63
N TYR A 475 -38.48 -18.03 2.10
CA TYR A 475 -37.62 -19.17 1.76
C TYR A 475 -37.61 -19.55 0.26
N LEU A 476 -38.63 -19.17 -0.49
CA LEU A 476 -38.86 -19.59 -1.88
C LEU A 476 -38.49 -18.53 -2.92
N LEU A 477 -38.33 -17.27 -2.51
CA LEU A 477 -38.13 -16.16 -3.44
C LEU A 477 -36.66 -15.76 -3.64
N GLY A 478 -35.72 -16.19 -2.77
CA GLY A 478 -34.32 -15.79 -2.91
C GLY A 478 -34.15 -14.27 -3.06
N LEU A 479 -35.04 -13.52 -2.39
CA LEU A 479 -35.06 -12.07 -2.30
C LEU A 479 -34.55 -11.65 -0.93
#